data_AF-A0A7V9D117-F1
#
_entry.id   AF-A0A7V9D117-F1
#
_cell.length_a   1.000
_cell.length_b   1.000
_cell.length_c   1.000
_cell.angle_alpha   90.00
_cell.angle_beta   90.00
_cell.angle_gamma   90.00
#
_symmetry.space_group_name_H-M   'P 1'
#
loop_
_entity.id
_entity.type
_entity.pdbx_description
1 polymer ?
#
loop_
_entity_poly.entity_id
_entity_poly.type
_entity_poly.pdbx_seq_one_letter_code
_entity_poly.pdbx_strand_id
1 'polypeptide(L)'
;MSYYNKSRYVDSVANADSVWSALGKVNIGKWSSYVTTQPHLVIEDYRDMSTASCGYARNVTAPFIKFNLHVMEPWGKVQKNFCGAREMGHSLGIADHYSWTASSS
;
A
#
# COMPACT_ATOMS: atom_id res chain seq x y z
N MET A 1 4.33 -12.91 -3.09
CA MET A 1 4.93 -11.81 -2.30
C MET A 1 4.55 -11.98 -0.85
N SER A 2 5.50 -11.91 0.08
CA SER A 2 5.18 -11.83 1.51
C SER A 2 5.39 -10.41 2.03
N TYR A 3 4.53 -9.95 2.93
CA TYR A 3 4.63 -8.60 3.51
C TYR A 3 4.68 -8.63 5.03
N TYR A 4 5.46 -7.74 5.63
CA TYR A 4 5.43 -7.48 7.07
C TYR A 4 4.80 -6.12 7.33
N ASN A 5 3.71 -6.11 8.10
CA ASN A 5 2.98 -4.88 8.40
C ASN A 5 3.38 -4.30 9.76
N LYS A 6 4.05 -3.15 9.74
CA LYS A 6 4.34 -2.29 10.90
C LYS A 6 3.41 -1.09 10.99
N SER A 7 2.57 -0.85 9.97
CA SER A 7 1.65 0.27 9.94
C SER A 7 0.48 0.08 10.91
N ARG A 8 -0.01 1.19 11.48
CA ARG A 8 -1.27 1.22 12.23
C ARG A 8 -2.52 0.96 11.38
N TYR A 9 -2.43 1.09 10.05
CA TYR A 9 -3.55 0.90 9.13
C TYR A 9 -3.77 -0.58 8.76
N VAL A 10 -3.87 -1.43 9.78
CA VAL A 10 -3.95 -2.90 9.64
C VAL A 10 -5.10 -3.33 8.74
N ASP A 11 -6.28 -2.73 8.89
CA ASP A 11 -7.45 -3.06 8.09
C ASP A 11 -7.30 -2.70 6.61
N SER A 12 -6.63 -1.58 6.32
CA SER A 12 -6.39 -1.16 4.95
C SER A 12 -5.35 -2.04 4.26
N VAL A 13 -4.34 -2.52 4.99
CA VAL A 13 -3.40 -3.51 4.49
C VAL A 13 -4.09 -4.85 4.24
N ALA A 14 -4.93 -5.32 5.17
CA ALA A 14 -5.68 -6.56 4.99
C ALA A 14 -6.67 -6.48 3.82
N ASN A 15 -7.30 -5.32 3.62
CA ASN A 15 -8.15 -5.08 2.47
C ASN A 15 -7.36 -5.10 1.16
N ALA A 16 -6.18 -4.45 1.12
CA ALA A 16 -5.31 -4.46 -0.05
C ALA A 16 -4.87 -5.89 -0.44
N ASP A 17 -4.43 -6.69 0.53
CA ASP A 17 -4.11 -8.10 0.33
C ASP A 17 -5.32 -8.82 -0.27
N SER A 18 -6.49 -8.73 0.36
CA SER A 18 -7.70 -9.40 -0.11
C SER A 18 -8.07 -9.00 -1.54
N VAL A 19 -7.98 -7.73 -1.91
CA VAL A 19 -8.31 -7.23 -3.27
C VAL A 19 -7.35 -7.83 -4.30
N TRP A 20 -6.05 -7.78 -4.06
CA TRP A 20 -5.06 -8.26 -5.01
C TRP A 20 -5.01 -9.79 -5.10
N SER A 21 -5.15 -10.47 -3.97
CA SER A 21 -5.23 -11.93 -3.90
C SER A 21 -6.49 -12.46 -4.60
N ALA A 22 -7.62 -11.75 -4.53
CA ALA A 22 -8.86 -12.13 -5.21
C ALA A 22 -8.76 -12.13 -6.75
N LEU A 23 -7.80 -11.42 -7.34
CA LEU A 23 -7.57 -11.45 -8.79
C LEU A 23 -6.94 -12.78 -9.26
N GLY A 24 -6.40 -13.60 -8.34
CA GLY A 24 -5.80 -14.91 -8.67
C GLY A 24 -4.52 -14.83 -9.51
N LYS A 25 -3.88 -13.66 -9.58
CA LYS A 25 -2.64 -13.43 -10.35
C LYS A 25 -1.39 -13.44 -9.49
N VAL A 26 -1.53 -13.13 -8.20
CA VAL A 26 -0.43 -13.02 -7.25
C VAL A 26 -0.82 -13.69 -5.95
N ASN A 27 0.10 -14.44 -5.36
CA ASN A 27 -0.05 -14.97 -4.01
C ASN A 27 0.55 -13.96 -3.03
N ILE A 28 -0.29 -13.20 -2.34
CA ILE A 28 0.13 -12.28 -1.27
C ILE A 28 -0.10 -12.98 0.06
N GLY A 29 0.85 -12.85 0.97
CA GLY A 29 0.76 -13.47 2.29
C GLY A 29 1.35 -12.61 3.38
N LYS A 30 0.64 -12.52 4.50
CA LYS A 30 1.12 -11.86 5.71
C LYS A 30 2.29 -12.64 6.32
N TRP A 31 3.39 -11.96 6.53
CA TRP A 31 4.55 -12.45 7.24
C TRP A 31 4.42 -12.17 8.73
N SER A 32 4.53 -13.19 9.57
CA SER A 32 4.19 -13.10 11.01
C SER A 32 5.33 -12.59 11.89
N SER A 33 6.60 -12.73 11.50
CA SER A 33 7.74 -12.28 12.33
C SER A 33 9.03 -12.06 11.56
N TYR A 34 9.83 -11.05 11.92
CA TYR A 34 11.07 -10.64 11.23
C TYR A 34 12.30 -11.49 11.59
N VAL A 35 12.13 -12.75 12.02
CA VAL A 35 13.09 -13.41 12.91
C VAL A 35 14.27 -14.07 12.17
N THR A 36 14.14 -14.49 10.90
CA THR A 36 15.25 -15.11 10.16
C THR A 36 15.28 -14.89 8.64
N THR A 37 14.15 -14.56 8.01
CA THR A 37 14.09 -14.25 6.57
C THR A 37 13.38 -12.92 6.36
N GLN A 38 13.98 -12.08 5.52
CA GLN A 38 13.44 -10.75 5.22
C GLN A 38 12.16 -10.90 4.39
N PRO A 39 11.05 -10.24 4.77
CA PRO A 39 9.86 -10.22 3.93
C PRO A 39 10.16 -9.54 2.59
N HIS A 40 9.39 -9.88 1.55
CA HIS A 40 9.55 -9.23 0.25
C HIS A 40 9.14 -7.75 0.29
N LEU A 41 8.23 -7.40 1.22
CA LEU A 41 7.68 -6.06 1.35
C LEU A 41 7.56 -5.67 2.83
N VAL A 42 7.98 -4.46 3.20
CA VAL A 42 7.71 -3.88 4.51
C VAL A 42 6.71 -2.74 4.37
N ILE A 43 5.65 -2.76 5.16
CA ILE A 43 4.63 -1.70 5.19
C ILE A 43 4.77 -0.95 6.51
N GLU A 44 5.02 0.35 6.45
CA GLU A 44 5.22 1.17 7.66
C GLU A 44 4.62 2.57 7.52
N ASP A 45 4.55 3.27 8.63
CA ASP A 45 4.02 4.63 8.69
C ASP A 45 5.15 5.66 8.60
N TYR A 46 4.86 6.81 8.03
CA TYR A 46 5.68 8.01 8.14
C TYR A 46 4.78 9.24 8.32
N ARG A 47 5.36 10.37 8.72
CA ARG A 47 4.64 11.64 8.78
C ARG A 47 5.39 12.68 7.98
N ASP A 48 4.73 13.26 7.00
CA ASP A 48 5.23 14.37 6.21
C ASP A 48 4.07 15.31 5.88
N MET A 49 4.19 16.56 6.32
CA MET A 49 3.18 17.60 6.13
C MET A 49 3.35 18.35 4.80
N SER A 50 4.46 18.15 4.10
CA SER A 50 4.77 18.85 2.85
C SER A 50 4.18 18.17 1.61
N THR A 51 3.75 16.91 1.73
CA THR A 51 3.22 16.11 0.63
C THR A 51 1.74 15.82 0.80
N ALA A 52 1.00 15.88 -0.32
CA ALA A 52 -0.40 15.46 -0.40
C ALA A 52 -0.57 13.96 -0.68
N SER A 53 0.53 13.20 -0.80
CA SER A 53 0.44 11.76 -1.05
C SER A 53 0.02 10.99 0.19
N CYS A 54 -0.94 10.07 0.02
CA CYS A 54 -1.38 9.17 1.08
C CYS A 54 -0.35 8.10 1.42
N GLY A 55 0.52 7.78 0.45
CA GLY A 55 1.65 6.91 0.65
C GLY A 55 2.53 6.85 -0.58
N TYR A 56 3.52 5.98 -0.53
CA TYR A 56 4.30 5.61 -1.71
C TYR A 56 4.87 4.21 -1.54
N ALA A 57 4.93 3.46 -2.63
CA ALA A 57 5.68 2.22 -2.71
C ALA A 57 7.03 2.43 -3.41
N ARG A 58 8.03 1.63 -3.03
CA ARG A 58 9.32 1.55 -3.73
C ARG A 58 9.67 0.10 -3.96
N ASN A 59 10.04 -0.27 -5.19
CA ASN A 59 10.35 -1.66 -5.61
C ASN A 59 11.84 -1.90 -5.85
N VAL A 60 12.72 -1.27 -5.08
CA VAL A 60 14.17 -1.50 -5.16
C VAL A 60 14.60 -2.61 -4.18
N THR A 61 15.91 -2.83 -4.00
CA THR A 61 16.55 -3.89 -3.20
C THR A 61 15.96 -4.14 -1.79
N ALA A 62 15.19 -3.19 -1.25
CA ALA A 62 14.32 -3.41 -0.09
C ALA A 62 12.93 -2.79 -0.36
N PRO A 63 11.96 -3.57 -0.86
CA PRO A 63 10.65 -3.03 -1.19
C PRO A 63 9.88 -2.60 0.05
N PHE A 64 9.22 -1.45 -0.04
CA PHE A 64 8.38 -0.95 1.04
C PHE A 64 7.15 -0.20 0.53
N ILE A 65 6.14 -0.12 1.39
CA ILE A 65 5.05 0.86 1.33
C ILE A 65 5.15 1.74 2.56
N LYS A 66 5.08 3.05 2.36
CA LYS A 66 5.05 4.04 3.44
C LYS A 66 3.74 4.81 3.40
N PHE A 67 2.93 4.70 4.46
CA PHE A 67 1.68 5.44 4.59
C PHE A 67 1.88 6.76 5.33
N ASN A 68 1.39 7.85 4.75
CA ASN A 68 1.51 9.18 5.33
C ASN A 68 0.40 9.40 6.36
N LEU A 69 0.80 9.44 7.64
CA LEU A 69 -0.11 9.68 8.75
C LEU A 69 -0.85 11.01 8.61
N HIS A 70 -0.17 12.08 8.17
CA HIS A 70 -0.78 13.40 8.06
C HIS A 70 -1.99 13.41 7.12
N VAL A 71 -1.86 12.73 5.98
CA VAL A 71 -2.90 12.66 4.95
C VAL A 71 -3.98 11.65 5.31
N MET A 72 -3.59 10.47 5.81
CA MET A 72 -4.53 9.37 6.04
C MET A 72 -5.30 9.48 7.35
N GLU A 73 -4.78 10.12 8.41
CA GLU A 73 -5.47 10.23 9.71
C GLU A 73 -6.92 10.77 9.59
N PRO A 74 -7.19 11.91 8.91
CA PRO A 74 -8.54 12.46 8.80
C PRO A 74 -9.47 11.67 7.87
N TRP A 75 -8.96 10.69 7.13
CA TRP A 75 -9.75 9.97 6.13
C TRP A 75 -10.70 8.93 6.72
N GLY A 76 -11.79 8.69 5.99
CA GLY A 76 -12.67 7.55 6.24
C GLY A 76 -12.06 6.23 5.80
N LYS A 77 -12.71 5.13 6.20
CA LYS A 77 -12.27 3.75 5.88
C LYS A 77 -12.09 3.53 4.37
N VAL A 78 -13.00 4.06 3.55
CA VAL A 78 -12.97 3.88 2.10
C VAL A 78 -11.71 4.48 1.48
N GLN A 79 -11.36 5.73 1.80
CA GLN A 79 -10.15 6.35 1.24
C GLN A 79 -8.86 5.68 1.75
N LYS A 80 -8.84 5.26 3.03
CA LYS A 80 -7.70 4.51 3.59
C LYS A 80 -7.48 3.18 2.86
N ASN A 81 -8.56 2.44 2.61
CA ASN A 81 -8.52 1.19 1.88
C ASN A 81 -8.10 1.38 0.42
N PHE A 82 -8.62 2.41 -0.24
CA PHE A 82 -8.19 2.77 -1.60
C PHE A 82 -6.68 3.04 -1.65
N CYS A 83 -6.15 3.84 -0.73
CA CYS A 83 -4.71 4.11 -0.65
C CYS A 83 -3.92 2.81 -0.45
N GLY A 84 -4.33 1.97 0.50
CA GLY A 84 -3.68 0.67 0.74
C GLY A 84 -3.63 -0.20 -0.50
N ALA A 85 -4.74 -0.33 -1.21
CA ALA A 85 -4.82 -1.11 -2.45
C ALA A 85 -3.95 -0.51 -3.56
N ARG A 86 -3.97 0.82 -3.74
CA ARG A 86 -3.15 1.53 -4.73
C ARG A 86 -1.66 1.30 -4.49
N GLU A 87 -1.17 1.56 -3.28
CA GLU A 87 0.24 1.43 -2.95
C GLU A 87 0.71 -0.04 -3.03
N MET A 88 -0.17 -1.00 -2.69
CA MET A 88 0.13 -2.41 -2.91
C MET A 88 0.21 -2.77 -4.40
N GLY A 89 -0.62 -2.18 -5.25
CA GLY A 89 -0.51 -2.31 -6.70
C GLY A 89 0.85 -1.84 -7.23
N HIS A 90 1.32 -0.68 -6.75
CA HIS A 90 2.67 -0.21 -7.04
C HIS A 90 3.72 -1.22 -6.59
N SER A 91 3.58 -1.82 -5.41
CA SER A 91 4.52 -2.85 -4.93
C SER A 91 4.58 -4.11 -5.81
N LEU A 92 3.53 -4.36 -6.59
CA LEU A 92 3.42 -5.46 -7.55
C LEU A 92 3.91 -5.08 -8.96
N GLY A 93 4.42 -3.86 -9.14
CA GLY A 93 4.96 -3.37 -10.42
C GLY A 93 3.95 -2.64 -11.31
N ILE A 94 2.77 -2.30 -10.78
CA ILE A 94 1.76 -1.56 -11.53
C ILE A 94 2.05 -0.06 -11.37
N ALA A 95 2.31 0.63 -12.47
CA ALA A 95 2.51 2.08 -12.46
C ALA A 95 1.19 2.82 -12.19
N ASP A 96 1.29 4.07 -11.76
CA ASP A 96 0.14 4.97 -11.75
C ASP A 96 -0.48 5.06 -13.14
N HIS A 97 -1.81 4.97 -13.20
CA HIS A 97 -2.58 5.29 -14.38
C HIS A 97 -3.69 6.26 -13.99
N TYR A 98 -3.43 7.55 -14.18
CA TYR A 98 -4.41 8.59 -13.94
C TYR A 98 -5.40 8.60 -15.11
N SER A 99 -6.60 8.06 -14.89
CA SER A 99 -7.68 8.17 -15.88
C SER A 99 -8.11 9.63 -15.97
N TRP A 100 -7.58 10.35 -16.96
CA TRP A 100 -8.07 11.67 -17.34
C TRP A 100 -9.42 11.47 -18.03
N THR A 101 -10.52 11.55 -17.28
CA THR A 101 -11.81 11.80 -17.92
C THR A 101 -11.78 13.24 -18.39
N ALA A 102 -11.41 13.45 -19.65
CA ALA A 102 -11.74 14.68 -20.34
C ALA A 102 -13.26 14.79 -20.29
N SER A 103 -13.77 15.64 -19.39
CA SER A 103 -15.13 16.15 -19.51
C SER A 103 -15.19 16.87 -20.85
N SER A 104 -15.69 16.18 -21.86
CA SER A 104 -16.07 16.79 -23.12
C SER A 104 -17.20 17.74 -22.78
N SER A 105 -16.92 19.02 -23.04
CA SER A 105 -17.80 20.20 -23.07
C SER A 105 -19.29 19.91 -23.23
#